data_AF-A0AAV0WIG1-F1
#
_entry.id   AF-A0AAV0WIG1-F1
#
_cell.length_a   1.000
_cell.length_b   1.000
_cell.length_c   1.000
_cell.angle_alpha   90.00
_cell.angle_beta   90.00
_cell.angle_gamma   90.00
#
_symmetry.space_group_name_H-M   'P 1'
#
loop_
_entity.id
_entity.type
_entity.pdbx_description
1 polymer ?
#
loop_
_entity_poly.entity_id
_entity_poly.type
_entity_poly.pdbx_seq_one_letter_code
_entity_poly.pdbx_strand_id
1 'polypeptide(L)'
;MNNKRSGSCLVSWLNKQKKNNDSITHLNEVVPSEVEDNSLSLPAENVSSTSNENMDLSTDFGDYLDGTGLSDYNKVRLLELSNIPGNDFIYPHSVHNKKGKNEKRFLNKTHFEKFNWLVYSKKAGGVFCKYCILFAVKGGKDKNIALKTLVTVPLTKYAKILGKDGDLSKHNQHLYHLNAVSTSNDFLIRFKNPENKIINLVNTGRMKQVTENRLRLKPIIETVVLCGRQNISLRGHRDQGDLLSLKNHDDASVVN
;
A
#
# COMPACT_ATOMS: atom_id res chain seq x y z
N MET A 1 -0.65 36.43 -39.16
CA MET A 1 -0.63 35.64 -37.91
C MET A 1 0.34 34.49 -38.10
N ASN A 2 1.46 34.45 -37.37
CA ASN A 2 2.13 33.19 -37.03
C ASN A 2 3.11 33.38 -35.87
N ASN A 3 2.87 32.59 -34.82
CA ASN A 3 3.52 32.62 -33.51
C ASN A 3 4.93 32.01 -33.56
N LYS A 4 5.93 32.76 -33.10
CA LYS A 4 7.27 32.25 -32.77
C LYS A 4 7.22 31.52 -31.43
N ARG A 5 7.64 30.25 -31.35
CA ARG A 5 7.83 29.50 -30.10
C ARG A 5 9.29 29.55 -29.65
N SER A 6 9.48 29.89 -28.38
CA SER A 6 10.74 30.18 -27.69
C SER A 6 11.53 28.91 -27.29
N GLY A 7 12.84 28.92 -27.54
CA GLY A 7 13.80 27.87 -27.20
C GLY A 7 14.45 28.05 -25.82
N SER A 8 13.67 28.18 -24.75
CA SER A 8 14.18 28.54 -23.40
C SER A 8 14.20 27.39 -22.36
N CYS A 9 13.89 26.14 -22.74
CA CYS A 9 13.61 25.09 -21.75
C CYS A 9 14.83 24.25 -21.31
N LEU A 10 15.85 24.09 -22.17
CA LEU A 10 16.94 23.13 -21.90
C LEU A 10 18.07 23.73 -21.04
N VAL A 11 18.38 25.01 -21.26
CA VAL A 11 19.39 25.75 -20.49
C VAL A 11 18.92 26.03 -19.05
N SER A 12 17.62 26.26 -18.85
CA SER A 12 17.03 26.47 -17.52
C SER A 12 17.03 25.19 -16.67
N TRP A 13 16.93 24.02 -17.30
CA TRP A 13 17.00 22.73 -16.61
C TRP A 13 18.44 22.39 -16.15
N LEU A 14 19.45 22.62 -17.00
CA LEU A 14 20.86 22.40 -16.65
C LEU A 14 21.33 23.29 -15.49
N ASN A 15 20.93 24.57 -15.48
CA ASN A 15 21.28 25.49 -14.38
C ASN A 15 20.58 25.14 -13.05
N LYS A 16 19.42 24.46 -13.10
CA LYS A 16 18.71 24.00 -11.90
C LYS A 16 19.41 22.81 -11.23
N GLN A 17 20.11 21.97 -12.01
CA GLN A 17 20.91 20.86 -11.48
C GLN A 17 22.22 21.34 -10.82
N LYS A 18 22.81 22.43 -11.34
CA LYS A 18 24.04 23.01 -10.76
C LYS A 18 23.81 23.60 -9.37
N LYS A 19 22.72 24.34 -9.17
CA LYS A 19 22.35 24.92 -7.86
C LYS A 19 22.04 23.91 -6.77
N ASN A 20 21.60 22.69 -7.12
CA ASN A 20 21.29 21.65 -6.14
C ASN A 20 22.54 20.91 -5.63
N ASN A 21 23.66 20.96 -6.36
CA ASN A 21 24.89 20.27 -5.98
C ASN A 21 25.81 21.12 -5.10
N ASP A 22 25.65 22.45 -5.10
CA ASP A 22 26.47 23.37 -4.30
C ASP A 22 26.06 23.41 -2.80
N SER A 23 25.05 22.63 -2.38
CA SER A 23 24.56 22.60 -0.98
C SER A 23 25.00 21.37 -0.18
N ILE A 24 25.90 20.53 -0.70
CA ILE A 24 26.45 19.38 0.02
C ILE A 24 27.97 19.35 -0.16
N THR A 25 28.66 20.27 0.51
CA THR A 25 30.10 20.21 0.73
C THR A 25 30.42 20.52 2.18
N HIS A 26 30.25 19.52 3.04
CA HIS A 26 31.04 19.42 4.25
C HIS A 26 31.18 17.94 4.60
N LEU A 27 32.37 17.40 4.34
CA LEU A 27 33.18 16.57 5.24
C LEU A 27 34.20 15.72 4.45
N ASN A 28 35.46 16.09 4.68
CA ASN A 28 36.66 15.27 4.86
C ASN A 28 37.23 14.48 3.66
N GLU A 29 38.39 14.98 3.22
CA GLU A 29 39.46 14.23 2.55
C GLU A 29 39.98 13.08 3.44
N VAL A 30 40.10 11.89 2.87
CA VAL A 30 41.05 10.86 3.33
C VAL A 30 41.67 10.18 2.10
N VAL A 31 43.00 10.12 2.12
CA VAL A 31 43.94 9.53 1.16
C VAL A 31 43.76 7.99 1.07
N PRO A 32 44.04 7.32 -0.06
CA PRO A 32 43.80 5.89 -0.21
C PRO A 32 44.93 5.06 0.41
N SER A 33 44.55 4.07 1.22
CA SER A 33 45.45 3.00 1.65
C SER A 33 44.87 1.65 1.25
N GLU A 34 45.75 0.82 0.70
CA GLU A 34 45.56 -0.54 0.21
C GLU A 34 44.97 -1.47 1.27
N VAL A 35 44.10 -2.41 0.88
CA VAL A 35 43.88 -3.62 1.67
C VAL A 35 43.58 -4.83 0.80
N GLU A 36 44.34 -5.87 1.11
CA GLU A 36 44.24 -7.26 0.70
C GLU A 36 42.92 -7.93 1.11
N ASP A 37 42.69 -9.10 0.51
CA ASP A 37 41.66 -10.07 0.84
C ASP A 37 41.52 -10.31 2.35
N ASN A 38 40.29 -10.20 2.85
CA ASN A 38 39.87 -11.01 3.99
C ASN A 38 38.36 -11.25 3.95
N SER A 39 38.02 -12.53 3.91
CA SER A 39 36.73 -13.08 4.27
C SER A 39 36.40 -12.71 5.72
N LEU A 40 35.18 -12.25 6.00
CA LEU A 40 34.34 -12.71 7.12
C LEU A 40 33.06 -11.85 7.29
N SER A 41 31.97 -12.58 7.51
CA SER A 41 30.80 -12.28 8.36
C SER A 41 30.11 -10.91 8.32
N LEU A 42 28.83 -10.96 7.95
CA LEU A 42 27.80 -9.96 8.27
C LEU A 42 27.76 -9.66 9.78
N PRO A 43 27.68 -8.39 10.21
CA PRO A 43 27.35 -8.08 11.60
C PRO A 43 25.85 -8.26 11.82
N ALA A 44 25.52 -9.13 12.75
CA ALA A 44 24.25 -9.12 13.44
C ALA A 44 24.29 -8.06 14.54
N GLU A 45 23.37 -7.09 14.49
CA GLU A 45 22.96 -6.30 15.65
C GLU A 45 21.42 -6.33 15.68
N ASN A 46 20.86 -7.23 16.48
CA ASN A 46 20.28 -7.00 17.81
C ASN A 46 19.14 -5.96 17.81
N VAL A 47 17.89 -6.42 17.70
CA VAL A 47 17.04 -6.85 18.83
C VAL A 47 16.65 -5.66 19.71
N SER A 48 15.49 -5.08 19.41
CA SER A 48 14.57 -4.68 20.47
C SER A 48 13.69 -5.89 20.75
N SER A 49 14.12 -6.67 21.72
CA SER A 49 13.34 -7.67 22.42
C SER A 49 12.23 -6.95 23.19
N THR A 50 11.04 -6.89 22.64
CA THR A 50 9.84 -6.90 23.46
C THR A 50 9.42 -8.35 23.60
N SER A 51 9.76 -8.89 24.76
CA SER A 51 9.19 -10.07 25.41
C SER A 51 8.18 -10.87 24.58
N ASN A 52 8.49 -12.16 24.45
CA ASN A 52 7.49 -13.23 24.37
C ASN A 52 6.51 -13.09 25.55
N GLU A 53 5.53 -12.22 25.40
CA GLU A 53 4.24 -12.43 26.03
C GLU A 53 3.50 -13.33 25.05
N ASN A 54 3.41 -14.61 25.40
CA ASN A 54 2.23 -15.39 25.08
C ASN A 54 1.04 -14.72 25.78
N MET A 55 0.66 -13.54 25.29
CA MET A 55 -0.57 -12.88 25.64
C MET A 55 -1.63 -13.74 24.97
N ASP A 56 -2.44 -14.41 25.78
CA ASP A 56 -3.56 -15.22 25.33
C ASP A 56 -4.47 -14.34 24.47
N LEU A 57 -4.24 -14.36 23.15
CA LEU A 57 -4.89 -13.45 22.22
C LEU A 57 -6.36 -13.80 22.27
N SER A 58 -7.16 -12.88 22.81
CA SER A 58 -8.59 -13.07 22.84
C SER A 58 -9.10 -13.25 21.42
N THR A 59 -9.71 -14.40 21.18
CA THR A 59 -10.39 -14.73 19.93
C THR A 59 -11.73 -14.02 19.79
N ASP A 60 -12.14 -13.26 20.82
CA ASP A 60 -13.38 -12.51 20.84
C ASP A 60 -13.22 -11.14 20.17
N PHE A 61 -13.97 -10.93 19.09
CA PHE A 61 -14.03 -9.66 18.36
C PHE A 61 -14.48 -8.48 19.22
N GLY A 62 -15.22 -8.75 20.31
CA GLY A 62 -15.69 -7.72 21.24
C GLY A 62 -14.57 -6.97 21.98
N ASP A 63 -13.37 -7.54 22.06
CA ASP A 63 -12.23 -6.85 22.70
C ASP A 63 -11.57 -5.78 21.82
N TYR A 64 -11.90 -5.76 20.53
CA TYR A 64 -11.24 -4.90 19.54
C TYR A 64 -12.14 -3.74 19.06
N LEU A 65 -13.20 -3.43 19.80
CA LEU A 65 -14.17 -2.38 19.44
C LEU A 65 -13.60 -0.97 19.60
N ASP A 66 -12.63 -0.78 20.50
CA ASP A 66 -12.09 0.54 20.84
C ASP A 66 -11.00 1.04 19.87
N GLY A 67 -10.77 0.32 18.77
CA GLY A 67 -9.75 0.70 17.79
C GLY A 67 -8.32 0.64 18.34
N THR A 68 -8.10 -0.10 19.43
CA THR A 68 -6.77 -0.44 19.94
C THR A 68 -5.94 -0.96 18.77
N GLY A 69 -4.76 -0.37 18.54
CA GLY A 69 -3.93 -0.61 17.36
C GLY A 69 -3.58 -2.09 17.18
N LEU A 70 -4.47 -2.82 16.53
CA LEU A 70 -4.33 -4.26 16.33
C LEU A 70 -3.21 -4.49 15.33
N SER A 71 -2.24 -5.32 15.72
CA SER A 71 -1.15 -5.71 14.82
C SER A 71 -1.71 -6.39 13.57
N ASP A 72 -1.01 -6.23 12.45
CA ASP A 72 -1.44 -6.84 11.19
C ASP A 72 -1.47 -8.38 11.27
N TYR A 73 -0.59 -8.99 12.07
CA TYR A 73 -0.62 -10.42 12.35
C TYR A 73 -1.91 -10.85 13.06
N ASN A 74 -2.34 -10.11 14.09
CA ASN A 74 -3.56 -10.41 14.83
C ASN A 74 -4.81 -10.23 13.95
N LYS A 75 -4.83 -9.23 13.06
CA LYS A 75 -5.91 -9.06 12.08
C LYS A 75 -6.04 -10.29 11.18
N VAL A 76 -4.93 -10.82 10.66
CA VAL A 76 -4.95 -12.04 9.82
C VAL A 76 -5.50 -13.22 10.61
N ARG A 77 -5.00 -13.45 11.82
CA ARG A 77 -5.46 -14.53 12.69
C ARG A 77 -6.97 -14.46 12.94
N LEU A 78 -7.51 -13.27 13.24
CA LEU A 78 -8.96 -13.07 13.41
C LEU A 78 -9.76 -13.32 12.12
N LEU A 79 -9.24 -12.90 10.96
CA LEU A 79 -9.92 -13.11 9.68
C LEU A 79 -9.99 -14.59 9.27
N GLU A 80 -8.99 -15.38 9.64
CA GLU A 80 -8.88 -16.83 9.41
C GLU A 80 -9.75 -17.66 10.37
N LEU A 81 -10.21 -17.09 11.50
CA LEU A 81 -11.13 -17.78 12.40
C LEU A 81 -12.45 -18.12 11.69
N SER A 82 -12.96 -19.32 11.97
CA SER A 82 -14.27 -19.74 11.51
C SER A 82 -15.35 -18.87 12.13
N ASN A 83 -16.31 -18.44 11.33
CA ASN A 83 -17.43 -17.63 11.78
C ASN A 83 -18.52 -18.44 12.50
N ILE A 84 -18.52 -19.77 12.33
CA ILE A 84 -19.46 -20.69 12.93
C ILE A 84 -18.96 -21.07 14.33
N PRO A 85 -19.76 -20.87 15.39
CA PRO A 85 -19.37 -21.29 16.73
C PRO A 85 -19.42 -22.82 16.87
N GLY A 86 -18.63 -23.37 17.80
CA GLY A 86 -18.54 -24.81 18.05
C GLY A 86 -19.89 -25.43 18.45
N ASN A 87 -19.98 -26.76 18.40
CA ASN A 87 -21.23 -27.50 18.61
C ASN A 87 -21.87 -27.27 19.99
N ASP A 88 -21.06 -26.98 21.02
CA ASP A 88 -21.52 -26.74 22.39
C ASP A 88 -22.06 -25.30 22.60
N PHE A 89 -22.10 -24.49 21.54
CA PHE A 89 -22.54 -23.11 21.63
C PHE A 89 -24.08 -23.02 21.70
N ILE A 90 -24.57 -22.44 22.80
CA ILE A 90 -25.99 -22.13 22.98
C ILE A 90 -26.29 -20.79 22.33
N TYR A 91 -27.10 -20.80 21.27
CA TYR A 91 -27.46 -19.58 20.57
C TYR A 91 -28.39 -18.69 21.40
N PRO A 92 -28.11 -17.38 21.47
CA PRO A 92 -28.93 -16.44 22.24
C PRO A 92 -30.28 -16.17 21.57
N HIS A 93 -31.20 -15.65 22.37
CA HIS A 93 -32.51 -15.22 21.90
C HIS A 93 -32.86 -13.85 22.46
N SER A 94 -33.67 -13.11 21.71
CA SER A 94 -34.22 -11.82 22.13
C SER A 94 -35.72 -11.95 22.29
N VAL A 95 -36.29 -11.29 23.30
CA VAL A 95 -37.74 -11.21 23.48
C VAL A 95 -38.27 -10.02 22.69
N HIS A 96 -39.32 -10.25 21.90
CA HIS A 96 -39.98 -9.23 21.10
C HIS A 96 -41.47 -9.20 21.43
N ASN A 97 -41.97 -8.04 21.86
CA ASN A 97 -43.40 -7.86 22.11
C ASN A 97 -44.13 -7.57 20.80
N LYS A 98 -45.06 -8.45 20.42
CA LYS A 98 -45.93 -8.27 19.26
C LYS A 98 -47.38 -8.30 19.75
N LYS A 99 -48.06 -7.16 19.65
CA LYS A 99 -49.49 -7.01 20.02
C LYS A 99 -49.78 -7.51 21.46
N GLY A 100 -48.90 -7.22 22.42
CA GLY A 100 -49.07 -7.61 23.83
C GLY A 100 -48.60 -9.03 24.17
N LYS A 101 -48.15 -9.82 23.19
CA LYS A 101 -47.57 -11.15 23.41
C LYS A 101 -46.05 -11.11 23.24
N ASN A 102 -45.33 -11.65 24.21
CA ASN A 102 -43.88 -11.78 24.16
C ASN A 102 -43.51 -13.02 23.34
N GLU A 103 -42.93 -12.81 22.16
CA GLU A 103 -42.41 -13.87 21.29
C GLU A 103 -40.88 -13.92 21.40
N LYS A 104 -40.31 -15.12 21.54
CA LYS A 104 -38.86 -15.32 21.49
C LYS A 104 -38.38 -15.38 20.05
N ARG A 105 -37.30 -14.67 19.74
CA ARG A 105 -36.65 -14.64 18.43
C ARG A 105 -35.21 -15.11 18.59
N PHE A 106 -34.86 -16.16 17.87
CA PHE A 106 -33.62 -16.89 18.05
C PHE A 106 -32.60 -16.55 16.98
N LEU A 107 -31.33 -16.49 17.40
CA LEU A 107 -30.21 -16.62 16.50
C LEU A 107 -29.99 -18.12 16.23
N ASN A 108 -29.71 -18.51 14.98
CA ASN A 108 -29.54 -19.90 14.58
C ASN A 108 -28.25 -20.08 13.79
N LYS A 109 -27.73 -21.32 13.74
CA LYS A 109 -26.55 -21.69 12.94
C LYS A 109 -26.70 -21.32 11.46
N THR A 110 -27.89 -21.49 10.89
CA THR A 110 -28.20 -21.16 9.49
C THR A 110 -27.93 -19.70 9.14
N HIS A 111 -28.00 -18.78 10.10
CA HIS A 111 -27.64 -17.38 9.88
C HIS A 111 -26.13 -17.21 9.63
N PHE A 112 -25.29 -17.95 10.37
CA PHE A 112 -23.84 -17.93 10.21
C PHE A 112 -23.40 -18.62 8.92
N GLU A 113 -24.08 -19.69 8.52
CA GLU A 113 -23.83 -20.36 7.25
C GLU A 113 -24.16 -19.45 6.05
N LYS A 114 -25.25 -18.67 6.15
CA LYS A 114 -25.65 -17.73 5.10
C LYS A 114 -24.75 -16.50 5.02
N PHE A 115 -24.25 -16.02 6.16
CA PHE A 115 -23.45 -14.81 6.27
C PHE A 115 -22.07 -15.14 6.86
N ASN A 116 -21.10 -15.44 5.99
CA ASN A 116 -19.73 -15.82 6.37
C ASN A 116 -18.95 -14.76 7.18
N TRP A 117 -19.44 -13.52 7.19
CA TRP A 117 -18.87 -12.41 7.94
C TRP A 117 -19.44 -12.25 9.34
N LEU A 118 -20.54 -12.95 9.65
CA LEU A 118 -21.24 -12.84 10.93
C LEU A 118 -20.49 -13.63 12.00
N VAL A 119 -20.09 -12.97 13.08
CA VAL A 119 -19.40 -13.61 14.21
C VAL A 119 -20.07 -13.23 15.52
N TYR A 120 -20.18 -14.19 16.43
CA TYR A 120 -20.72 -13.96 17.76
C TYR A 120 -19.60 -13.63 18.76
N SER A 121 -19.79 -12.54 19.51
CA SER A 121 -18.94 -12.16 20.63
C SER A 121 -19.60 -12.59 21.94
N LYS A 122 -18.90 -13.39 22.74
CA LYS A 122 -19.40 -13.82 24.06
C LYS A 122 -19.32 -12.68 25.06
N LYS A 123 -18.24 -11.90 25.02
CA LYS A 123 -18.03 -10.74 25.90
C LYS A 123 -19.04 -9.63 25.67
N ALA A 124 -19.31 -9.30 24.42
CA ALA A 124 -20.30 -8.27 24.08
C ALA A 124 -21.75 -8.80 24.06
N GLY A 125 -21.95 -10.12 24.14
CA GLY A 125 -23.28 -10.74 24.20
C GLY A 125 -24.10 -10.58 22.92
N GLY A 126 -23.47 -10.54 21.73
CA GLY A 126 -24.17 -10.34 20.48
C GLY A 126 -23.33 -10.55 19.24
N VAL A 127 -23.92 -10.28 18.08
CA VAL A 127 -23.31 -10.55 16.76
C VAL A 127 -22.70 -9.30 16.14
N PHE A 128 -21.60 -9.50 15.43
CA PHE A 128 -20.86 -8.47 14.71
C PHE A 128 -20.48 -8.93 13.30
N CYS A 129 -20.03 -7.98 12.49
CA CYS A 129 -19.38 -8.25 11.22
C CYS A 129 -17.86 -8.22 11.37
N LYS A 130 -17.18 -9.35 11.11
CA LYS A 130 -15.72 -9.48 11.26
C LYS A 130 -14.95 -8.47 10.42
N TYR A 131 -15.38 -8.23 9.19
CA TYR A 131 -14.70 -7.30 8.28
C TYR A 131 -14.92 -5.85 8.69
N CYS A 132 -16.15 -5.50 9.10
CA CYS A 132 -16.47 -4.13 9.44
C CYS A 132 -15.81 -3.69 10.75
N ILE A 133 -15.69 -4.56 11.75
CA ILE A 133 -14.93 -4.25 12.96
C ILE A 133 -13.49 -3.86 12.63
N LEU A 134 -12.85 -4.61 11.73
CA LEU A 134 -11.42 -4.45 11.45
C LEU A 134 -11.09 -3.34 10.46
N PHE A 135 -11.97 -3.08 9.49
CA PHE A 135 -11.65 -2.20 8.35
C PHE A 135 -12.66 -1.07 8.11
N ALA A 136 -13.84 -1.09 8.73
CA ALA A 136 -14.82 -0.03 8.50
C ALA A 136 -14.61 1.14 9.46
N VAL A 137 -14.39 2.33 8.92
CA VAL A 137 -14.10 3.53 9.70
C VAL A 137 -15.34 4.41 9.89
N LYS A 138 -15.99 4.80 8.79
CA LYS A 138 -17.18 5.64 8.79
C LYS A 138 -18.15 5.23 7.67
N GLY A 139 -19.43 5.49 7.90
CA GLY A 139 -20.52 5.24 6.95
C GLY A 139 -21.13 6.51 6.39
N GLY A 140 -22.17 6.35 5.56
CA GLY A 140 -22.84 7.42 4.83
C GLY A 140 -22.15 7.75 3.50
N LYS A 141 -22.87 8.47 2.62
CA LYS A 141 -22.39 8.83 1.28
C LYS A 141 -21.05 9.59 1.33
N ASP A 142 -20.91 10.46 2.34
CA ASP A 142 -19.73 11.31 2.54
C ASP A 142 -18.86 10.87 3.73
N LYS A 143 -18.97 9.61 4.18
CA LYS A 143 -18.20 9.06 5.32
C LYS A 143 -18.29 9.91 6.60
N ASN A 144 -19.44 10.54 6.85
CA ASN A 144 -19.64 11.41 8.02
C ASN A 144 -20.28 10.67 9.20
N ILE A 145 -20.99 9.57 8.95
CA ILE A 145 -21.83 8.92 9.95
C ILE A 145 -21.03 7.82 10.68
N ALA A 146 -21.02 7.88 12.01
CA ALA A 146 -20.46 6.81 12.83
C ALA A 146 -21.24 5.50 12.65
N LEU A 147 -20.52 4.40 12.45
CA LEU A 147 -21.10 3.07 12.32
C LEU A 147 -21.56 2.59 13.70
N LYS A 148 -22.78 2.06 13.79
CA LYS A 148 -23.38 1.59 15.05
C LYS A 148 -23.55 0.08 15.03
N THR A 149 -24.71 -0.38 14.55
CA THR A 149 -25.11 -1.78 14.58
C THR A 149 -24.16 -2.68 13.77
N LEU A 150 -23.75 -3.82 14.34
CA LEU A 150 -22.84 -4.82 13.77
C LEU A 150 -21.36 -4.39 13.64
N VAL A 151 -21.03 -3.16 14.04
CA VAL A 151 -19.65 -2.63 13.95
C VAL A 151 -19.16 -2.22 15.33
N THR A 152 -19.67 -1.11 15.87
CA THR A 152 -19.29 -0.64 17.22
C THR A 152 -20.19 -1.24 18.30
N VAL A 153 -21.46 -1.48 17.96
CA VAL A 153 -22.46 -2.03 18.86
C VAL A 153 -22.91 -3.40 18.36
N PRO A 154 -22.93 -4.43 19.22
CA PRO A 154 -23.38 -5.75 18.83
C PRO A 154 -24.87 -5.74 18.48
N LEU A 155 -25.26 -6.57 17.53
CA LEU A 155 -26.68 -6.86 17.31
C LEU A 155 -27.16 -7.86 18.36
N THR A 156 -28.01 -7.40 19.27
CA THR A 156 -28.62 -8.20 20.34
C THR A 156 -30.12 -8.45 20.14
N LYS A 157 -30.76 -7.64 19.28
CA LYS A 157 -32.18 -7.76 18.95
C LYS A 157 -32.35 -8.60 17.69
N TYR A 158 -33.10 -9.68 17.79
CA TYR A 158 -33.21 -10.68 16.73
C TYR A 158 -34.57 -10.69 16.02
N ALA A 159 -35.39 -9.66 16.24
CA ALA A 159 -36.74 -9.59 15.68
C ALA A 159 -36.78 -9.46 14.14
N LYS A 160 -35.79 -8.78 13.55
CA LYS A 160 -35.68 -8.52 12.11
C LYS A 160 -34.32 -8.95 11.56
N ILE A 161 -33.77 -10.09 12.00
CA ILE A 161 -32.48 -10.61 11.47
C ILE A 161 -32.56 -10.83 9.95
N LEU A 162 -33.58 -11.58 9.53
CA LEU A 162 -33.77 -12.02 8.16
C LEU A 162 -34.89 -11.24 7.46
N GLY A 163 -34.92 -11.35 6.13
CA GLY A 163 -35.90 -10.72 5.26
C GLY A 163 -35.27 -9.66 4.34
N LYS A 164 -36.08 -9.13 3.42
CA LYS A 164 -35.66 -8.06 2.49
C LYS A 164 -35.21 -6.81 3.25
N ASP A 165 -35.93 -6.52 4.34
CA ASP A 165 -35.66 -5.41 5.26
C ASP A 165 -34.89 -5.82 6.52
N GLY A 166 -34.35 -7.04 6.54
CA GLY A 166 -33.64 -7.58 7.70
C GLY A 166 -32.31 -6.89 7.94
N ASP A 167 -31.89 -6.83 9.20
CA ASP A 167 -30.67 -6.15 9.64
C ASP A 167 -29.42 -6.73 8.94
N LEU A 168 -29.35 -8.06 8.79
CA LEU A 168 -28.21 -8.71 8.12
C LEU A 168 -28.21 -8.47 6.60
N SER A 169 -29.38 -8.58 5.96
CA SER A 169 -29.50 -8.35 4.51
C SER A 169 -29.15 -6.91 4.14
N LYS A 170 -29.61 -5.93 4.93
CA LYS A 170 -29.29 -4.51 4.76
C LYS A 170 -27.80 -4.25 4.95
N HIS A 171 -27.21 -4.82 5.99
CA HIS A 171 -25.77 -4.69 6.23
C HIS A 171 -24.95 -5.22 5.06
N ASN A 172 -25.31 -6.39 4.52
CA ASN A 172 -24.61 -7.01 3.39
C ASN A 172 -24.63 -6.13 2.13
N GLN A 173 -25.65 -5.29 1.95
CA GLN A 173 -25.79 -4.39 0.80
C GLN A 173 -25.13 -3.03 1.01
N HIS A 174 -24.73 -2.69 2.24
CA HIS A 174 -24.12 -1.39 2.50
C HIS A 174 -22.73 -1.27 1.88
N LEU A 175 -22.46 -0.11 1.29
CA LEU A 175 -21.19 0.18 0.63
C LEU A 175 -19.99 0.07 1.57
N TYR A 176 -20.12 0.50 2.83
CA TYR A 176 -19.03 0.38 3.80
C TYR A 176 -18.66 -1.08 4.09
N HIS A 177 -19.64 -1.99 4.07
CA HIS A 177 -19.41 -3.42 4.25
C HIS A 177 -18.69 -3.99 3.03
N LEU A 178 -19.19 -3.72 1.82
CA LEU A 178 -18.54 -4.16 0.58
C LEU A 178 -17.09 -3.68 0.48
N ASN A 179 -16.84 -2.41 0.83
CA ASN A 179 -15.49 -1.86 0.86
C ASN A 179 -14.62 -2.53 1.93
N ALA A 180 -15.16 -2.80 3.12
CA ALA A 180 -14.43 -3.50 4.19
C ALA A 180 -14.07 -4.94 3.77
N VAL A 181 -14.98 -5.64 3.09
CA VAL A 181 -14.73 -6.97 2.52
C VAL A 181 -13.60 -6.90 1.48
N SER A 182 -13.68 -5.97 0.51
CA SER A 182 -12.61 -5.79 -0.48
C SER A 182 -11.27 -5.50 0.19
N THR A 183 -11.25 -4.53 1.10
CA THR A 183 -10.04 -4.14 1.85
C THR A 183 -9.46 -5.33 2.61
N SER A 184 -10.29 -6.16 3.22
CA SER A 184 -9.84 -7.35 3.94
C SER A 184 -9.20 -8.41 3.03
N ASN A 185 -9.75 -8.60 1.83
CA ASN A 185 -9.21 -9.53 0.85
C ASN A 185 -7.87 -9.02 0.32
N ASP A 186 -7.80 -7.73 -0.04
CA ASP A 186 -6.57 -7.08 -0.50
C ASP A 186 -5.47 -7.14 0.57
N PHE A 187 -5.85 -6.90 1.82
CA PHE A 187 -4.97 -7.04 2.98
C PHE A 187 -4.43 -8.47 3.11
N LEU A 188 -5.30 -9.48 3.02
CA LEU A 188 -4.88 -10.89 3.13
C LEU A 188 -3.95 -11.31 1.99
N ILE A 189 -4.25 -10.92 0.75
CA ILE A 189 -3.41 -11.17 -0.43
C ILE A 189 -2.03 -10.53 -0.23
N ARG A 190 -1.99 -9.30 0.26
CA ARG A 190 -0.76 -8.54 0.48
C ARG A 190 0.05 -9.03 1.66
N PHE A 191 -0.61 -9.57 2.67
CA PHE A 191 0.05 -10.20 3.81
C PHE A 191 0.73 -11.52 3.39
N LYS A 192 0.04 -12.34 2.58
CA LYS A 192 0.59 -13.60 2.06
C LYS A 192 1.72 -13.39 1.04
N ASN A 193 1.63 -12.34 0.23
CA ASN A 193 2.60 -12.02 -0.82
C ASN A 193 3.33 -10.70 -0.52
N PRO A 194 4.35 -10.70 0.36
CA PRO A 194 5.03 -9.47 0.78
C PRO A 194 5.79 -8.80 -0.36
N GLU A 195 6.23 -9.53 -1.38
CA GLU A 195 6.90 -9.01 -2.58
C GLU A 195 6.06 -8.00 -3.37
N ASN A 196 4.73 -8.14 -3.33
CA ASN A 196 3.83 -7.21 -3.99
C ASN A 196 3.73 -5.87 -3.27
N LYS A 197 4.28 -5.72 -2.04
CA LYS A 197 4.29 -4.45 -1.27
C LYS A 197 4.81 -3.31 -2.15
N ILE A 198 4.17 -2.13 -2.11
CA ILE A 198 4.49 -1.01 -3.02
C ILE A 198 5.96 -0.65 -2.88
N ILE A 199 6.46 -0.62 -1.64
CA ILE A 199 7.86 -0.38 -1.32
C ILE A 199 8.77 -1.40 -2.01
N ASN A 200 8.42 -2.68 -1.93
CA ASN A 200 9.20 -3.76 -2.55
C ASN A 200 9.17 -3.69 -4.07
N LEU A 201 8.02 -3.35 -4.66
CA LEU A 201 7.88 -3.17 -6.11
C LEU A 201 8.70 -1.97 -6.61
N VAL A 202 8.66 -0.84 -5.89
CA VAL A 202 9.45 0.37 -6.20
C VAL A 202 10.95 0.08 -6.10
N ASN A 203 11.38 -0.60 -5.04
CA ASN A 203 12.77 -1.00 -4.87
C ASN A 203 13.23 -1.93 -6.01
N THR A 204 12.38 -2.91 -6.36
CA THR A 204 12.64 -3.81 -7.49
C THR A 204 12.78 -3.04 -8.80
N GLY A 205 11.89 -2.07 -9.07
CA GLY A 205 11.97 -1.21 -10.25
C GLY A 205 13.25 -0.37 -10.29
N ARG A 206 13.62 0.24 -9.15
CA ARG A 206 14.87 1.00 -9.00
C ARG A 206 16.08 0.12 -9.28
N MET A 207 16.13 -1.08 -8.72
CA MET A 207 17.23 -2.02 -8.94
C MET A 207 17.33 -2.45 -10.40
N LYS A 208 16.21 -2.72 -11.07
CA LYS A 208 16.18 -3.03 -12.52
C LYS A 208 16.80 -1.89 -13.34
N GLN A 209 16.40 -0.65 -13.07
CA GLN A 209 16.94 0.52 -13.78
C GLN A 209 18.43 0.72 -13.53
N VAL A 210 18.90 0.55 -12.29
CA VAL A 210 20.34 0.63 -11.95
C VAL A 210 21.13 -0.44 -12.70
N THR A 211 20.63 -1.68 -12.72
CA THR A 211 21.28 -2.79 -13.43
C THR A 211 21.33 -2.54 -14.92
N GLU A 212 20.22 -2.10 -15.53
CA GLU A 212 20.17 -1.76 -16.95
C GLU A 212 21.15 -0.63 -17.30
N ASN A 213 21.20 0.43 -16.50
CA ASN A 213 22.15 1.52 -16.70
C ASN A 213 23.61 1.05 -16.59
N ARG A 214 23.92 0.18 -15.61
CA ARG A 214 25.27 -0.40 -15.48
C ARG A 214 25.64 -1.26 -16.69
N LEU A 215 24.71 -2.07 -17.20
CA LEU A 215 24.91 -2.88 -18.40
C LEU A 215 25.11 -2.02 -19.65
N ARG A 216 24.43 -0.88 -19.76
CA ARG A 216 24.63 0.09 -20.87
C ARG A 216 25.94 0.86 -20.77
N LEU A 217 26.38 1.19 -19.56
CA LEU A 217 27.66 1.90 -19.35
C LEU A 217 28.87 1.01 -19.61
N LYS A 218 28.76 -0.29 -19.35
CA LYS A 218 29.86 -1.26 -19.57
C LYS A 218 30.48 -1.18 -20.98
N PRO A 219 29.72 -1.33 -22.09
CA PRO A 219 30.30 -1.25 -23.44
C PRO A 219 30.83 0.15 -23.79
N ILE A 220 30.24 1.22 -23.23
CA ILE A 220 30.74 2.59 -23.44
C ILE A 220 32.12 2.76 -22.80
N ILE A 221 32.30 2.22 -21.59
CA ILE A 221 33.60 2.26 -20.91
C ILE A 221 34.61 1.37 -21.66
N GLU A 222 34.19 0.17 -22.10
CA GLU A 222 35.04 -0.73 -22.88
C GLU A 222 35.50 -0.09 -24.20
N THR A 223 34.63 0.65 -24.89
CA THR A 223 35.02 1.37 -26.13
C THR A 223 35.97 2.52 -25.84
N VAL A 224 35.75 3.27 -24.75
CA VAL A 224 36.68 4.34 -24.32
C VAL A 224 38.06 3.77 -24.01
N VAL A 225 38.13 2.64 -23.28
CA VAL A 225 39.39 1.95 -22.97
C VAL A 225 40.07 1.43 -24.24
N LEU A 226 39.31 0.83 -25.17
CA LEU A 226 39.83 0.35 -26.45
C LEU A 226 40.46 1.48 -27.27
N CYS A 227 39.74 2.60 -27.41
CA CYS A 227 40.24 3.79 -28.12
C CYS A 227 41.53 4.31 -27.46
N GLY A 228 41.59 4.37 -26.13
CA GLY A 228 42.80 4.76 -25.40
C GLY A 228 44.00 3.85 -25.68
N ARG A 229 43.79 2.52 -25.71
CA ARG A 229 44.85 1.54 -26.02
C ARG A 229 45.34 1.60 -27.47
N GLN A 230 44.45 1.94 -28.39
CA GLN A 230 44.75 2.07 -29.82
C GLN A 230 45.18 3.48 -30.22
N ASN A 231 45.26 4.41 -29.27
CA ASN A 231 45.54 5.82 -29.49
C ASN A 231 44.58 6.50 -30.49
N ILE A 232 43.31 6.06 -30.48
CA ILE A 232 42.23 6.63 -31.29
C ILE A 232 41.56 7.75 -30.49
N SER A 233 41.40 8.92 -31.08
CA SER A 233 40.72 10.03 -30.46
C SER A 233 39.20 9.75 -30.32
N LEU A 234 38.63 9.99 -29.13
CA LEU A 234 37.17 9.87 -28.89
C LEU A 234 36.34 10.92 -29.66
N ARG A 235 37.03 11.96 -30.14
CA ARG A 235 36.48 13.04 -30.97
C ARG A 235 37.06 12.90 -32.38
N GLY A 236 36.28 13.24 -33.40
CA GLY A 236 36.77 13.31 -34.76
C GLY A 236 37.84 14.40 -34.94
N HIS A 237 38.68 14.26 -35.96
CA HIS A 237 39.75 15.22 -36.31
C HIS A 237 39.21 16.59 -36.76
N ARG A 238 37.93 16.69 -37.13
CA ARG A 238 37.30 17.89 -37.70
C ARG A 238 35.93 18.16 -37.07
N ASP A 239 35.80 19.26 -36.33
CA ASP A 239 34.52 19.93 -36.05
C ASP A 239 34.10 20.77 -37.26
N GLN A 240 34.12 20.20 -38.48
CA GLN A 240 33.74 20.95 -39.68
C GLN A 240 32.23 20.86 -39.92
N GLY A 241 31.49 21.53 -39.06
CA GLY A 241 30.13 21.97 -39.31
C GLY A 241 30.07 23.46 -39.01
N ASP A 242 29.86 24.29 -40.04
CA ASP A 242 29.67 25.71 -39.85
C ASP A 242 28.32 25.96 -39.15
N LEU A 243 28.37 26.34 -37.87
CA LEU A 243 27.18 26.67 -37.07
C LEU A 243 26.42 27.90 -37.59
N LEU A 244 26.99 28.64 -38.55
CA LEU A 244 26.46 29.91 -39.06
C LEU A 244 25.98 29.85 -40.52
N SER A 245 26.03 28.70 -41.21
CA SER A 245 25.65 28.60 -42.63
C SER A 245 24.15 28.77 -42.92
N LEU A 246 23.33 29.14 -41.92
CA LEU A 246 21.89 29.43 -42.07
C LEU A 246 21.57 30.93 -42.21
N LYS A 247 22.57 31.79 -42.42
CA LYS A 247 22.35 33.21 -42.74
C LYS A 247 23.04 33.54 -44.05
N ASN A 248 22.42 33.22 -45.18
CA ASN A 248 22.67 33.84 -46.49
C ASN A 248 21.52 33.54 -47.47
N HIS A 249 20.29 33.71 -47.01
CA HIS A 249 19.18 34.04 -47.88
C HIS A 249 18.42 35.12 -47.13
N ASP A 250 18.80 36.37 -47.37
CA ASP A 250 17.87 37.43 -47.75
C ASP A 250 18.68 38.71 -48.02
N ASP A 251 18.24 39.43 -49.07
CA ASP A 251 18.55 40.80 -49.45
C ASP A 251 19.79 41.08 -50.33
N ALA A 252 19.62 40.89 -51.63
CA ALA A 252 20.10 41.87 -52.63
C ALA A 252 18.87 42.53 -53.28
N SER A 253 18.63 43.77 -52.87
CA SER A 253 17.56 44.66 -53.29
C SER A 253 17.78 45.28 -54.68
N VAL A 254 16.73 45.21 -55.52
CA VAL A 254 16.10 46.26 -56.37
C VAL A 254 16.94 47.11 -57.35
N VAL A 255 16.26 47.44 -58.48
CA VAL A 255 16.43 48.56 -59.45
C VAL A 255 17.38 48.24 -60.63
N ASN A 256 17.00 48.30 -61.91
CA ASN A 256 16.06 49.16 -62.67
C ASN A 256 15.13 48.35 -63.57
#